data_AF-A0A1Y2EGP0-F1
#
_entry.id   AF-A0A1Y2EGP0-F1
#
_cell.length_a   1.000
_cell.length_b   1.000
_cell.length_c   1.000
_cell.angle_alpha   90.00
_cell.angle_beta   90.00
_cell.angle_gamma   90.00
#
_symmetry.space_group_name_H-M   'P 1'
#
loop_
_entity.id
_entity.type
_entity.pdbx_description
1 polymer ?
#
loop_
_entity_poly.entity_id
_entity_poly.type
_entity_poly.pdbx_seq_one_letter_code
_entity_poly.pdbx_strand_id
1 'polypeptide(L)'
;MKFSTKVLTLLVATTAAYSHNIPVKRNNFDKCFSDLKENSTCLETILTAMTNKTFNKSCKIYASEKCQKFYSEVDNIPESCFDAEDKQKGLTKDGVRQLVAQFNYMCVKDENDRLCPLPDITINHFYNPKFSGTKEEVDRDSFKAIEETCYSKKCTDALVEYDISMLNDQKILEMMSTHSNGESVEDFKKYFEDGHNLLTSKNCTEKAGTKTPELYSDSHKESTSDGSITYVKMSSMIMTTLSVLYYLL
;
A
#
# COMPACT_ATOMS: atom_id res chain seq x y z
N MET A 1 -4.94 -28.26 -13.76
CA MET A 1 -4.61 -26.83 -13.55
C MET A 1 -4.13 -26.23 -14.87
N LYS A 2 -4.97 -25.43 -15.54
CA LYS A 2 -4.64 -24.75 -16.82
C LYS A 2 -5.01 -23.26 -16.82
N PHE A 3 -5.42 -22.72 -15.66
CA PHE A 3 -5.85 -21.34 -15.50
C PHE A 3 -4.69 -20.37 -15.20
N SER A 4 -3.54 -20.86 -14.71
CA SER A 4 -2.44 -20.03 -14.22
C SER A 4 -1.54 -19.46 -15.31
N THR A 5 -1.45 -20.08 -16.50
CA THR A 5 -0.49 -19.67 -17.52
C THR A 5 -0.91 -18.44 -18.33
N LYS A 6 -2.21 -18.18 -18.48
CA LYS A 6 -2.70 -16.99 -19.20
C LYS A 6 -2.57 -15.70 -18.39
N VAL A 7 -2.77 -15.78 -17.07
CA VAL A 7 -2.51 -14.65 -16.14
C VAL A 7 -1.03 -14.28 -16.16
N LEU A 8 -0.14 -15.28 -16.25
CA LEU A 8 1.31 -15.09 -16.29
C LEU A 8 1.82 -14.27 -17.49
N THR A 9 1.10 -14.28 -18.63
CA THR A 9 1.59 -13.68 -19.87
C THR A 9 1.21 -12.20 -20.02
N LEU A 10 0.12 -11.76 -19.39
CA LEU A 10 -0.30 -10.36 -19.40
C LEU A 10 0.66 -9.47 -18.57
N LEU A 11 1.21 -10.04 -17.50
CA LEU A 11 2.05 -9.35 -16.51
C LEU A 11 3.46 -8.92 -17.01
N VAL A 12 3.91 -9.35 -18.19
CA VAL A 12 5.32 -9.19 -18.62
C VAL A 12 5.55 -8.00 -19.56
N ALA A 13 4.56 -7.58 -20.35
CA ALA A 13 4.77 -6.61 -21.44
C ALA A 13 4.79 -5.13 -20.99
N THR A 14 4.52 -4.86 -19.72
CA THR A 14 4.09 -3.54 -19.27
C THR A 14 5.19 -2.77 -18.50
N THR A 15 6.23 -3.41 -17.99
CA THR A 15 7.09 -2.85 -16.91
C THR A 15 8.26 -1.94 -17.31
N ALA A 16 8.36 -1.45 -18.55
CA ALA A 16 9.61 -0.86 -19.05
C ALA A 16 9.81 0.67 -18.88
N ALA A 17 8.81 1.46 -18.51
CA ALA A 17 8.83 2.91 -18.84
C ALA A 17 8.87 3.95 -17.70
N TYR A 18 8.73 3.64 -16.41
CA TYR A 18 8.54 4.71 -15.41
C TYR A 18 9.39 4.55 -14.15
N SER A 19 10.54 5.23 -14.14
CA SER A 19 11.32 5.55 -12.95
C SER A 19 11.82 7.00 -13.05
N HIS A 20 10.88 7.94 -13.09
CA HIS A 20 11.19 9.36 -12.96
C HIS A 20 10.38 9.94 -11.81
N ASN A 21 11.10 10.47 -10.81
CA ASN A 21 10.51 11.27 -9.75
C ASN A 21 9.89 12.51 -10.39
N ILE A 22 8.56 12.59 -10.41
CA ILE A 22 7.85 13.77 -10.93
C ILE A 22 7.64 14.72 -9.75
N PRO A 23 8.23 15.93 -9.77
CA PRO A 23 7.98 16.91 -8.74
C PRO A 23 6.55 17.45 -8.86
N VAL A 24 5.68 17.16 -7.88
CA VAL A 24 4.37 17.78 -7.77
C VAL A 24 4.54 19.19 -7.21
N LYS A 25 4.33 20.21 -8.06
CA LYS A 25 4.26 21.62 -7.59
C LYS A 25 2.89 21.84 -6.97
N ARG A 26 2.81 21.89 -5.64
CA ARG A 26 1.59 22.28 -4.91
C ARG A 26 1.59 23.79 -4.70
N ASN A 27 0.68 24.51 -5.37
CA ASN A 27 0.65 25.97 -5.32
C ASN A 27 0.16 26.57 -3.98
N ASN A 28 -0.19 25.78 -2.95
CA ASN A 28 -0.78 26.29 -1.69
C ASN A 28 -0.41 25.50 -0.41
N PHE A 29 0.71 24.77 -0.39
CA PHE A 29 1.06 23.90 0.73
C PHE A 29 1.15 24.65 2.08
N ASP A 30 1.76 25.84 2.10
CA ASP A 30 1.86 26.67 3.31
C ASP A 30 0.48 27.08 3.86
N LYS A 31 -0.47 27.38 2.95
CA LYS A 31 -1.84 27.74 3.32
C LYS A 31 -2.58 26.54 3.93
N CYS A 32 -2.48 25.36 3.31
CA CYS A 32 -3.05 24.14 3.87
C CYS A 32 -2.55 23.87 5.29
N PHE A 33 -1.24 23.93 5.51
CA PHE A 33 -0.65 23.65 6.82
C PHE A 33 -1.05 24.71 7.86
N SER A 34 -1.13 25.97 7.45
CA SER A 34 -1.67 27.05 8.29
C SER A 34 -3.13 26.80 8.68
N ASP A 35 -3.97 26.38 7.72
CA ASP A 35 -5.40 26.14 7.95
C ASP A 35 -5.64 24.91 8.85
N LEU A 36 -4.80 23.87 8.73
CA LEU A 36 -4.86 22.67 9.57
C LEU A 36 -4.39 22.89 11.00
N LYS A 37 -3.60 23.94 11.26
CA LYS A 37 -3.05 24.28 12.58
C LYS A 37 -2.39 23.05 13.22
N GLU A 38 -2.96 22.60 14.33
CA GLU A 38 -2.48 21.47 15.12
C GLU A 38 -2.57 20.14 14.36
N ASN A 39 -3.48 19.99 13.39
CA ASN A 39 -3.69 18.73 12.65
C ASN A 39 -2.73 18.54 11.47
N SER A 40 -1.85 19.51 11.20
CA SER A 40 -0.86 19.46 10.11
C SER A 40 -0.01 18.19 10.15
N THR A 41 0.41 17.74 11.34
CA THR A 41 1.20 16.51 11.51
C THR A 41 0.45 15.25 11.06
N CYS A 42 -0.89 15.22 11.14
CA CYS A 42 -1.68 14.08 10.69
C CYS A 42 -1.67 13.98 9.17
N LEU A 43 -1.97 15.09 8.49
CA LEU A 43 -1.89 15.13 7.03
C LEU A 43 -0.45 14.86 6.55
N GLU A 44 0.55 15.48 7.16
CA GLU A 44 1.96 15.24 6.86
C GLU A 44 2.35 13.76 7.00
N THR A 45 1.83 13.07 8.03
CA THR A 45 2.15 11.66 8.28
C THR A 45 1.69 10.74 7.15
N ILE A 46 0.47 10.96 6.63
CA ILE A 46 -0.05 10.15 5.53
C ILE A 46 0.50 10.56 4.17
N LEU A 47 0.94 11.82 4.03
CA LEU A 47 1.58 12.31 2.82
C LEU A 47 3.09 12.01 2.77
N THR A 48 3.72 11.73 3.91
CA THR A 48 5.15 11.41 3.88
C THR A 48 5.31 9.95 3.51
N ALA A 49 6.13 9.68 2.49
CA ALA A 49 6.46 8.32 2.08
C ALA A 49 6.90 7.50 3.29
N MET A 50 6.22 6.37 3.51
CA MET A 50 6.56 5.43 4.55
C MET A 50 7.88 4.75 4.18
N THR A 51 8.84 4.75 5.11
CA THR A 51 10.13 4.07 4.94
C THR A 51 10.32 3.07 6.07
N ASN A 52 11.23 2.11 5.93
CA ASN A 52 11.58 1.22 7.04
C ASN A 52 12.02 1.98 8.32
N LYS A 53 12.63 3.17 8.17
CA LYS A 53 13.05 4.03 9.30
C LYS A 53 11.90 4.81 9.92
N THR A 54 10.93 5.24 9.11
CA THR A 54 9.82 6.10 9.57
C THR A 54 8.57 5.31 9.95
N PHE A 55 8.44 4.06 9.51
CA PHE A 55 7.27 3.20 9.66
C PHE A 55 6.66 3.24 11.08
N ASN A 56 7.43 2.86 12.10
CA ASN A 56 6.94 2.80 13.49
C ASN A 56 6.50 4.17 14.02
N LYS A 57 7.23 5.23 13.65
CA LYS A 57 6.86 6.60 14.05
C LYS A 57 5.56 7.03 13.37
N SER A 58 5.42 6.77 12.07
CA SER A 58 4.23 7.10 11.30
C SER A 58 3.01 6.35 11.81
N CYS A 59 3.12 5.05 12.09
CA CYS A 59 2.03 4.27 12.69
C CYS A 59 1.64 4.76 14.09
N LYS A 60 2.62 5.17 14.91
CA LYS A 60 2.34 5.76 16.23
C LYS A 60 1.59 7.10 16.13
N ILE A 61 1.97 7.96 15.19
CA ILE A 61 1.27 9.23 14.96
C ILE A 61 -0.14 8.94 14.43
N TYR A 62 -0.26 8.05 13.45
CA TYR A 62 -1.53 7.62 12.87
C TYR A 62 -2.51 7.11 13.92
N ALA A 63 -2.05 6.24 14.84
CA ALA A 63 -2.88 5.65 15.89
C ALA A 63 -3.23 6.64 17.03
N SER A 64 -2.74 7.88 17.01
CA SER A 64 -3.11 8.87 18.03
C SER A 64 -4.58 9.29 17.88
N GLU A 65 -5.27 9.50 19.01
CA GLU A 65 -6.67 9.95 19.05
C GLU A 65 -6.89 11.19 18.18
N LYS A 66 -5.94 12.13 18.23
CA LYS A 66 -5.94 13.35 17.42
C LYS A 66 -6.01 13.06 15.92
N CYS A 67 -5.14 12.17 15.42
CA CYS A 67 -5.12 11.85 14.00
C CYS A 67 -6.30 10.96 13.59
N GLN A 68 -6.71 10.02 14.43
CA GLN A 68 -7.93 9.23 14.18
C GLN A 68 -9.18 10.13 14.05
N LYS A 69 -9.32 11.15 14.91
CA LYS A 69 -10.38 12.14 14.79
C LYS A 69 -10.27 12.92 13.47
N PHE A 70 -9.09 13.43 13.15
CA PHE A 70 -8.84 14.14 11.89
C PHE A 70 -9.21 13.30 10.66
N TYR A 71 -8.83 12.03 10.63
CA TYR A 71 -9.15 11.11 9.52
C TYR A 71 -10.61 10.68 9.47
N SER A 72 -11.34 10.70 10.59
CA SER A 72 -12.79 10.47 10.57
C SER A 72 -13.57 11.65 9.96
N GLU A 73 -12.93 12.81 9.84
CA GLU A 73 -13.50 14.08 9.38
C GLU A 73 -12.85 14.56 8.07
N VAL A 74 -12.49 13.66 7.14
CA VAL A 74 -11.83 14.03 5.86
C VAL A 74 -12.60 15.11 5.09
N ASP A 75 -13.93 15.09 5.15
CA ASP A 75 -14.77 16.10 4.49
C ASP A 75 -14.58 17.53 5.04
N ASN A 76 -14.13 17.65 6.29
CA ASN A 76 -13.84 18.91 6.97
C ASN A 76 -12.43 19.44 6.69
N ILE A 77 -11.57 18.68 5.99
CA ILE A 77 -10.24 19.16 5.60
C ILE A 77 -10.41 20.38 4.69
N PRO A 78 -9.70 21.50 4.96
CA PRO A 78 -9.81 22.71 4.17
C PRO A 78 -9.54 22.48 2.67
N GLU A 79 -10.31 23.13 1.80
CA GLU A 79 -10.11 23.04 0.34
C GLU A 79 -8.73 23.51 -0.12
N SER A 80 -8.04 24.33 0.69
CA SER A 80 -6.64 24.73 0.46
C SER A 80 -5.65 23.56 0.49
N CYS A 81 -6.02 22.43 1.08
CA CYS A 81 -5.22 21.20 1.13
C CYS A 81 -5.38 20.31 -0.10
N PHE A 82 -6.30 20.64 -1.00
CA PHE A 82 -6.54 19.88 -2.22
C PHE A 82 -6.15 20.71 -3.44
N ASP A 83 -5.63 20.05 -4.47
CA ASP A 83 -5.32 20.75 -5.72
C ASP A 83 -6.59 20.87 -6.56
N ALA A 84 -7.18 22.06 -6.56
CA ALA A 84 -8.36 22.36 -7.36
C ALA A 84 -8.06 22.50 -8.86
N GLU A 85 -6.80 22.79 -9.21
CA GLU A 85 -6.37 23.13 -10.57
C GLU A 85 -5.94 21.88 -11.37
N ASP A 86 -5.29 20.91 -10.73
CA ASP A 86 -4.93 19.62 -11.34
C ASP A 86 -5.61 18.45 -10.62
N LYS A 87 -6.89 18.21 -10.91
CA LYS A 87 -7.65 17.08 -10.38
C LYS A 87 -7.07 15.70 -10.74
N GLN A 88 -6.16 15.62 -11.72
CA GLN A 88 -5.54 14.37 -12.13
C GLN A 88 -4.25 14.06 -11.37
N LYS A 89 -3.59 15.07 -10.78
CA LYS A 89 -2.31 14.92 -10.04
C LYS A 89 -2.34 15.46 -8.61
N GLY A 90 -3.43 16.11 -8.23
CA GLY A 90 -3.67 16.70 -6.94
C GLY A 90 -4.05 15.71 -5.85
N LEU A 91 -3.70 16.04 -4.61
CA LEU A 91 -4.34 15.40 -3.45
C LEU A 91 -5.84 15.72 -3.47
N THR A 92 -6.67 14.70 -3.33
CA THR A 92 -8.13 14.82 -3.24
C THR A 92 -8.63 14.26 -1.89
N LYS A 93 -9.87 14.57 -1.50
CA LYS A 93 -10.50 13.94 -0.32
C LYS A 93 -10.53 12.43 -0.43
N ASP A 94 -10.85 11.90 -1.62
CA ASP A 94 -10.86 10.45 -1.87
C ASP A 94 -9.43 9.87 -1.76
N GLY A 95 -8.42 10.58 -2.26
CA GLY A 95 -7.01 10.19 -2.06
C GLY A 95 -6.58 10.19 -0.59
N VAL A 96 -7.08 11.12 0.23
CA VAL A 96 -6.86 11.10 1.68
C VAL A 96 -7.53 9.89 2.32
N ARG A 97 -8.79 9.58 1.97
CA ARG A 97 -9.48 8.38 2.47
C ARG A 97 -8.72 7.11 2.11
N GLN A 98 -8.18 7.03 0.90
CA GLN A 98 -7.35 5.92 0.45
C GLN A 98 -6.11 5.75 1.32
N LEU A 99 -5.36 6.84 1.52
CA LEU A 99 -4.17 6.84 2.36
C LEU A 99 -4.52 6.40 3.79
N VAL A 100 -5.65 6.86 4.33
CA VAL A 100 -6.14 6.43 5.65
C VAL A 100 -6.46 4.94 5.67
N ALA A 101 -7.13 4.40 4.64
CA ALA A 101 -7.41 2.97 4.52
C ALA A 101 -6.12 2.14 4.42
N GLN A 102 -5.14 2.62 3.65
CA GLN A 102 -3.82 1.98 3.56
C GLN A 102 -3.12 1.98 4.91
N PHE A 103 -3.10 3.08 5.66
CA PHE A 103 -2.50 3.12 6.99
C PHE A 103 -3.24 2.25 8.00
N ASN A 104 -4.57 2.19 7.93
CA ASN A 104 -5.38 1.28 8.74
C ASN A 104 -4.91 -0.16 8.57
N TYR A 105 -4.61 -0.56 7.34
CA TYR A 105 -4.08 -1.88 7.07
C TYR A 105 -2.60 -2.02 7.46
N MET A 106 -1.74 -1.13 6.96
CA MET A 106 -0.29 -1.21 7.09
C MET A 106 0.16 -1.18 8.55
N CYS A 107 -0.53 -0.44 9.42
CA CYS A 107 -0.16 -0.27 10.82
C CYS A 107 -0.79 -1.30 11.77
N VAL A 108 -1.60 -2.24 11.26
CA VAL A 108 -2.14 -3.33 12.07
C VAL A 108 -1.03 -4.32 12.41
N LYS A 109 -1.12 -4.80 13.65
CA LYS A 109 -0.28 -5.88 14.17
C LYS A 109 -1.12 -7.11 14.46
N ASP A 110 -0.47 -8.26 14.39
CA ASP A 110 -1.07 -9.55 14.69
C ASP A 110 -1.42 -9.68 16.20
N GLU A 111 -1.90 -10.86 16.58
CA GLU A 111 -2.26 -11.21 17.95
C GLU A 111 -1.05 -11.20 18.91
N ASN A 112 0.17 -11.24 18.39
CA ASN A 112 1.43 -11.30 19.14
C ASN A 112 2.22 -9.98 19.09
N ASP A 113 1.58 -8.87 18.71
CA ASP A 113 2.19 -7.54 18.57
C ASP A 113 3.31 -7.46 17.48
N ARG A 114 3.25 -8.35 16.49
CA ARG A 114 4.15 -8.39 15.34
C ARG A 114 3.49 -7.75 14.13
N LEU A 115 4.27 -7.28 13.16
CA LEU A 115 3.72 -6.76 11.91
C LEU A 115 2.95 -7.85 11.17
N CYS A 116 1.91 -7.46 10.45
CA CYS A 116 1.25 -8.38 9.54
C CYS A 116 2.21 -8.79 8.40
N PRO A 117 2.10 -10.02 7.86
CA PRO A 117 3.05 -10.54 6.88
C PRO A 117 3.22 -9.66 5.63
N LEU A 118 2.12 -9.14 5.09
CA LEU A 118 2.18 -8.33 3.87
C LEU A 118 2.73 -6.91 4.14
N PRO A 119 2.38 -6.18 5.22
CA PRO A 119 3.13 -4.98 5.62
C PRO A 119 4.62 -5.25 5.88
N ASP A 120 4.99 -6.36 6.51
CA ASP A 120 6.38 -6.73 6.74
C ASP A 120 7.17 -6.89 5.44
N ILE A 121 6.67 -7.67 4.48
CA ILE A 121 7.33 -7.76 3.15
C ILE A 121 7.33 -6.41 2.44
N THR A 122 6.26 -5.62 2.54
CA THR A 122 6.21 -4.32 1.87
C THR A 122 7.33 -3.39 2.35
N ILE A 123 7.57 -3.37 3.66
CA ILE A 123 8.65 -2.59 4.26
C ILE A 123 10.03 -3.11 3.86
N ASN A 124 10.20 -4.43 3.83
CA ASN A 124 11.49 -5.06 3.58
C ASN A 124 11.86 -5.14 2.08
N HIS A 125 10.88 -5.09 1.17
CA HIS A 125 11.08 -5.10 -0.28
C HIS A 125 11.05 -3.68 -0.85
N PHE A 126 9.93 -2.96 -0.68
CA PHE A 126 9.70 -1.70 -1.41
C PHE A 126 10.27 -0.49 -0.67
N TYR A 127 10.23 -0.50 0.65
CA TYR A 127 10.75 0.60 1.46
C TYR A 127 12.19 0.40 1.94
N ASN A 128 12.83 -0.69 1.51
CA ASN A 128 14.22 -0.98 1.77
C ASN A 128 15.05 -0.65 0.53
N PRO A 129 15.85 0.43 0.54
CA PRO A 129 16.68 0.81 -0.62
C PRO A 129 17.77 -0.21 -0.95
N LYS A 130 18.00 -1.21 -0.08
CA LYS A 130 18.97 -2.29 -0.27
C LYS A 130 18.37 -3.56 -0.86
N PHE A 131 17.05 -3.62 -1.07
CA PHE A 131 16.43 -4.81 -1.64
C PHE A 131 16.86 -5.00 -3.10
N SER A 132 17.26 -6.22 -3.45
CA SER A 132 17.76 -6.59 -4.78
C SER A 132 17.16 -7.92 -5.28
N GLY A 133 15.86 -8.12 -5.11
CA GLY A 133 15.17 -9.34 -5.58
C GLY A 133 14.67 -9.23 -7.02
N THR A 134 14.49 -10.36 -7.69
CA THR A 134 13.84 -10.42 -9.01
C THR A 134 12.32 -10.24 -8.89
N LYS A 135 11.64 -9.98 -10.01
CA LYS A 135 10.18 -9.93 -10.07
C LYS A 135 9.55 -11.22 -9.54
N GLU A 136 10.08 -12.37 -9.94
CA GLU A 136 9.58 -13.69 -9.55
C GLU A 136 9.72 -13.93 -8.05
N GLU A 137 10.80 -13.42 -7.43
CA GLU A 137 10.98 -13.48 -5.99
C GLU A 137 9.97 -12.61 -5.26
N VAL A 138 9.76 -11.37 -5.73
CA VAL A 138 8.75 -10.47 -5.16
C VAL A 138 7.35 -11.07 -5.27
N ASP A 139 6.98 -11.63 -6.43
CA ASP A 139 5.66 -12.23 -6.66
C ASP A 139 5.46 -13.45 -5.75
N ARG A 140 6.46 -14.34 -5.64
CA ARG A 140 6.43 -15.51 -4.76
C ARG A 140 6.29 -15.10 -3.29
N ASP A 141 7.10 -14.16 -2.83
CA ASP A 141 7.14 -13.76 -1.44
C ASP A 141 5.85 -12.99 -1.06
N SER A 142 5.29 -12.19 -1.99
CA SER A 142 4.00 -11.53 -1.80
C SER A 142 2.86 -12.53 -1.68
N PHE A 143 2.85 -13.57 -2.52
CA PHE A 143 1.86 -14.65 -2.42
C PHE A 143 1.98 -15.40 -1.09
N LYS A 144 3.21 -15.72 -0.67
CA LYS A 144 3.45 -16.33 0.65
C LYS A 144 2.94 -15.44 1.78
N ALA A 145 3.18 -14.13 1.72
CA ALA A 145 2.71 -13.19 2.74
C ALA A 145 1.17 -13.13 2.82
N ILE A 146 0.46 -13.23 1.69
CA ILE A 146 -1.00 -13.32 1.68
C ILE A 146 -1.46 -14.61 2.35
N GLU A 147 -0.85 -15.76 2.03
CA GLU A 147 -1.18 -17.03 2.68
C GLU A 147 -0.88 -17.02 4.18
N GLU A 148 0.23 -16.40 4.59
CA GLU A 148 0.60 -16.26 6.00
C GLU A 148 -0.35 -15.31 6.76
N THR A 149 -0.92 -14.32 6.07
CA THR A 149 -1.90 -13.40 6.65
C THR A 149 -3.12 -14.13 7.19
N CYS A 150 -3.55 -15.24 6.55
CA CYS A 150 -4.66 -16.09 7.00
C CYS A 150 -4.50 -16.68 8.41
N TYR A 151 -3.27 -16.75 8.95
CA TYR A 151 -3.05 -17.27 10.30
C TYR A 151 -3.31 -16.22 11.39
N SER A 152 -3.38 -14.94 11.05
CA SER A 152 -3.76 -13.86 11.96
C SER A 152 -5.15 -13.33 11.61
N LYS A 153 -6.06 -13.39 12.58
CA LYS A 153 -7.41 -12.85 12.39
C LYS A 153 -7.36 -11.33 12.25
N LYS A 154 -6.57 -10.64 13.07
CA LYS A 154 -6.41 -9.17 12.97
C LYS A 154 -5.88 -8.75 11.61
N CYS A 155 -4.84 -9.42 11.11
CA CYS A 155 -4.26 -9.08 9.81
C CYS A 155 -5.22 -9.41 8.65
N THR A 156 -5.92 -10.54 8.75
CA THR A 156 -6.93 -10.94 7.75
C THR A 156 -8.08 -9.93 7.71
N ASP A 157 -8.67 -9.61 8.86
CA ASP A 157 -9.79 -8.68 8.96
C ASP A 157 -9.39 -7.29 8.41
N ALA A 158 -8.19 -6.79 8.75
CA ALA A 158 -7.69 -5.51 8.25
C ALA A 158 -7.45 -5.49 6.73
N LEU A 159 -6.90 -6.58 6.16
CA LEU A 159 -6.72 -6.68 4.71
C LEU A 159 -8.06 -6.80 3.97
N VAL A 160 -9.03 -7.52 4.53
CA VAL A 160 -10.38 -7.61 3.99
C VAL A 160 -11.06 -6.25 3.94
N GLU A 161 -10.94 -5.45 5.01
CA GLU A 161 -11.47 -4.08 5.04
C GLU A 161 -10.81 -3.18 4.00
N TYR A 162 -9.49 -3.31 3.81
CA TYR A 162 -8.75 -2.60 2.77
C TYR A 162 -9.23 -2.99 1.37
N ASP A 163 -9.37 -4.28 1.07
CA ASP A 163 -9.85 -4.76 -0.24
C ASP A 163 -11.27 -4.23 -0.53
N ILE A 164 -12.16 -4.25 0.47
CA ILE A 164 -13.51 -3.68 0.34
C ILE A 164 -13.45 -2.17 0.05
N SER A 165 -12.57 -1.44 0.76
CA SER A 165 -12.40 0.00 0.53
C SER A 165 -11.94 0.29 -0.90
N MET A 166 -11.02 -0.52 -1.44
CA MET A 166 -10.54 -0.37 -2.81
C MET A 166 -11.60 -0.73 -3.85
N LEU A 167 -12.39 -1.78 -3.60
CA LEU A 167 -13.48 -2.19 -4.49
C LEU A 167 -14.64 -1.18 -4.57
N ASN A 168 -14.88 -0.45 -3.49
CA ASN A 168 -15.97 0.53 -3.42
C ASN A 168 -15.59 1.90 -4.02
N ASP A 169 -14.32 2.15 -4.33
CA ASP A 169 -13.85 3.42 -4.86
C ASP A 169 -13.41 3.31 -6.33
N GLN A 170 -14.39 3.50 -7.21
CA GLN A 170 -14.19 3.49 -8.66
C GLN A 170 -13.09 4.46 -9.13
N LYS A 171 -12.98 5.65 -8.51
CA LYS A 171 -11.98 6.65 -8.93
C LYS A 171 -10.57 6.19 -8.62
N ILE A 172 -10.38 5.49 -7.50
CA ILE A 172 -9.09 4.89 -7.17
C ILE A 172 -8.73 3.82 -8.19
N LEU A 173 -9.67 2.95 -8.57
CA LEU A 173 -9.42 1.93 -9.59
C LEU A 173 -9.07 2.55 -10.95
N GLU A 174 -9.77 3.62 -11.35
CA GLU A 174 -9.45 4.40 -12.55
C GLU A 174 -8.07 5.06 -12.49
N MET A 175 -7.71 5.59 -11.32
CA MET A 175 -6.39 6.18 -11.08
C MET A 175 -5.29 5.12 -11.17
N MET A 176 -5.49 3.95 -10.56
CA MET A 176 -4.58 2.80 -10.67
C MET A 176 -4.44 2.33 -12.10
N SER A 177 -5.54 2.21 -12.84
CA SER A 177 -5.56 1.88 -14.27
C SER A 177 -4.75 2.86 -15.10
N THR A 178 -4.96 4.17 -14.91
CA THR A 178 -4.27 5.25 -15.65
C THR A 178 -2.76 5.25 -15.43
N HIS A 179 -2.30 4.87 -14.24
CA HIS A 179 -0.87 4.83 -13.90
C HIS A 179 -0.27 3.42 -14.00
N SER A 180 -1.08 2.45 -14.41
CA SER A 180 -0.60 1.12 -14.75
C SER A 180 -0.11 1.12 -16.19
N ASN A 181 0.77 0.19 -16.50
CA ASN A 181 1.24 0.03 -17.86
C ASN A 181 0.30 -0.85 -18.69
N GLY A 182 -1.01 -0.59 -18.66
CA GLY A 182 -2.01 -1.29 -19.47
C GLY A 182 -2.91 -2.27 -18.73
N GLU A 183 -2.94 -2.22 -17.39
CA GLU A 183 -3.97 -2.89 -16.60
C GLU A 183 -5.26 -2.05 -16.64
N SER A 184 -6.38 -2.69 -16.91
CA SER A 184 -7.70 -2.05 -16.90
C SER A 184 -8.23 -1.87 -15.48
N VAL A 185 -9.29 -1.07 -15.34
CA VAL A 185 -10.04 -0.97 -14.08
C VAL A 185 -10.57 -2.33 -13.66
N GLU A 186 -11.05 -3.12 -14.64
CA GLU A 186 -11.56 -4.47 -14.43
C GLU A 186 -10.48 -5.44 -13.93
N ASP A 187 -9.23 -5.28 -14.39
CA ASP A 187 -8.10 -6.09 -13.90
C ASP A 187 -7.81 -5.79 -12.42
N PHE A 188 -7.83 -4.52 -12.02
CA PHE A 188 -7.67 -4.13 -10.61
C PHE A 188 -8.85 -4.56 -9.74
N LYS A 189 -10.08 -4.38 -10.24
CA LYS A 189 -11.28 -4.85 -9.53
C LYS A 189 -11.20 -6.35 -9.30
N LYS A 190 -10.88 -7.11 -10.35
CA LYS A 190 -10.71 -8.56 -10.26
C LYS A 190 -9.63 -8.94 -9.25
N TYR A 191 -8.51 -8.20 -9.22
CA TYR A 191 -7.44 -8.44 -8.25
C TYR A 191 -7.94 -8.32 -6.80
N PHE A 192 -8.61 -7.21 -6.45
CA PHE A 192 -9.15 -7.03 -5.09
C PHE A 192 -10.29 -8.01 -4.78
N GLU A 193 -11.12 -8.38 -5.77
CA GLU A 193 -12.13 -9.43 -5.60
C GLU A 193 -11.49 -10.80 -5.31
N ASP A 194 -10.44 -11.17 -6.04
CA ASP A 194 -9.75 -12.45 -5.85
C ASP A 194 -9.05 -12.48 -4.47
N GLY A 195 -8.43 -11.37 -4.05
CA GLY A 195 -7.85 -11.19 -2.71
C GLY A 195 -8.90 -11.33 -1.61
N HIS A 196 -9.99 -10.57 -1.71
CA HIS A 196 -11.11 -10.63 -0.78
C HIS A 196 -11.71 -12.04 -0.68
N ASN A 197 -11.95 -12.70 -1.82
CA ASN A 197 -12.50 -14.06 -1.87
C ASN A 197 -11.55 -15.09 -1.24
N LEU A 198 -10.24 -14.95 -1.45
CA LEU A 198 -9.24 -15.81 -0.80
C LEU A 198 -9.28 -15.65 0.71
N LEU A 199 -9.26 -14.40 1.19
CA LEU A 199 -9.19 -14.07 2.63
C LEU A 199 -10.47 -14.43 3.38
N THR A 200 -11.62 -14.31 2.72
CA THR A 200 -12.93 -14.69 3.28
C THR A 200 -13.28 -16.16 3.04
N SER A 201 -12.45 -16.90 2.30
CA SER A 201 -12.69 -18.33 2.06
C SER A 201 -12.64 -19.12 3.37
N LYS A 202 -13.38 -20.24 3.40
CA LYS A 202 -13.34 -21.20 4.50
C LYS A 202 -11.90 -21.66 4.81
N ASN A 203 -11.11 -21.90 3.77
CA ASN A 203 -9.72 -22.34 3.91
C ASN A 203 -8.81 -21.31 4.62
N CYS A 204 -9.04 -20.01 4.42
CA CYS A 204 -8.28 -18.96 5.09
C CYS A 204 -8.81 -18.75 6.52
N THR A 205 -10.12 -18.62 6.68
CA THR A 205 -10.77 -18.38 7.98
C THR A 205 -10.55 -19.50 8.99
N GLU A 206 -10.48 -20.77 8.56
CA GLU A 206 -10.15 -21.91 9.43
C GLU A 206 -8.67 -21.96 9.88
N LYS A 207 -7.78 -21.22 9.21
CA LYS A 207 -6.36 -21.13 9.59
C LYS A 207 -6.09 -20.14 10.72
N ALA A 208 -7.01 -19.22 10.99
CA ALA A 208 -6.80 -18.18 11.99
C ALA A 208 -6.45 -18.77 13.36
N GLY A 209 -5.31 -18.35 13.93
CA GLY A 209 -4.82 -18.82 15.23
C GLY A 209 -4.26 -20.24 15.25
N THR A 210 -4.20 -20.96 14.12
CA THR A 210 -3.64 -22.33 14.07
C THR A 210 -2.12 -22.35 14.14
N LYS A 211 -1.45 -21.27 13.75
CA LYS A 211 -0.04 -20.99 14.03
C LYS A 211 0.21 -19.48 14.06
N THR A 212 1.39 -19.07 14.51
CA THR A 212 1.87 -17.69 14.32
C THR A 212 2.29 -17.49 12.86
N PRO A 213 1.89 -16.38 12.20
CA PRO A 213 2.36 -16.06 10.85
C PRO A 213 3.88 -15.96 10.77
N GLU A 214 4.46 -16.49 9.69
CA GLU A 214 5.86 -16.29 9.36
C GLU A 214 6.06 -14.91 8.75
N LEU A 215 7.08 -14.17 9.22
CA LEU A 215 7.45 -12.89 8.63
C LEU A 215 8.65 -13.04 7.71
N TYR A 216 8.72 -12.18 6.68
CA TYR A 216 9.88 -12.10 5.81
C TYR A 216 11.12 -11.73 6.62
N SER A 217 10.99 -10.78 7.54
CA SER A 217 12.06 -10.34 8.43
C SER A 217 12.60 -11.43 9.37
N ASP A 218 11.85 -12.50 9.65
CA ASP A 218 12.37 -13.63 10.44
C ASP A 218 13.31 -14.52 9.62
N SER A 219 12.94 -14.75 8.36
CA SER A 219 13.62 -15.69 7.47
C SER A 219 14.83 -15.07 6.78
N HIS A 220 14.94 -13.74 6.79
CA HIS A 220 15.97 -12.98 6.09
C HIS A 220 16.79 -12.08 7.03
N LYS A 221 16.97 -12.47 8.30
CA LYS A 221 17.86 -11.80 9.24
C LYS A 221 19.30 -11.81 8.71
N GLU A 222 19.70 -10.71 8.09
CA GLU A 222 21.07 -10.35 7.72
C GLU A 222 21.83 -11.37 6.86
N SER A 223 21.51 -11.41 5.57
CA SER A 223 22.55 -11.59 4.56
C SER A 223 23.33 -10.28 4.46
N THR A 224 24.47 -10.16 5.16
CA THR A 224 25.44 -9.07 4.99
C THR A 224 26.17 -9.20 3.65
N SER A 225 25.43 -9.26 2.55
CA SER A 225 26.00 -9.17 1.22
C SER A 225 26.15 -7.69 0.89
N ASP A 226 27.39 -7.24 0.71
CA ASP A 226 27.76 -5.96 0.08
C ASP A 226 27.34 -5.98 -1.41
N GLY A 227 26.05 -6.13 -1.66
CA GLY A 227 25.44 -6.23 -2.97
C GLY A 227 25.36 -4.87 -3.64
N SER A 228 26.11 -4.71 -4.72
CA SER A 228 26.09 -3.54 -5.61
C SER A 228 24.66 -3.17 -6.01
N ILE A 229 24.37 -1.86 -5.99
CA ILE A 229 23.11 -1.25 -6.42
C ILE A 229 22.82 -1.69 -7.86
N THR A 230 21.99 -2.71 -8.01
CA THR A 230 21.45 -3.13 -9.30
C THR A 230 20.02 -2.61 -9.32
N TYR A 231 19.75 -1.63 -10.18
CA TYR A 231 18.40 -1.10 -10.37
C TYR A 231 17.49 -2.23 -10.85
N VAL A 232 16.65 -2.74 -9.95
CA VAL A 232 15.65 -3.74 -10.31
C VAL A 232 14.49 -3.02 -11.01
N LYS A 233 14.27 -3.35 -12.29
CA LYS A 233 13.01 -3.07 -12.99
C LYS A 233 11.93 -3.98 -12.38
N MET A 234 11.02 -3.40 -11.61
CA MET A 234 10.01 -4.13 -10.83
C MET A 234 8.65 -4.24 -11.55
N SER A 235 7.89 -5.27 -11.17
CA SER A 235 6.52 -5.56 -11.58
C SER A 235 5.53 -4.45 -11.21
N SER A 236 4.54 -4.21 -12.08
CA SER A 236 3.67 -3.03 -12.12
C SER A 236 2.58 -2.94 -11.04
N MET A 237 2.24 -4.00 -10.29
CA MET A 237 0.98 -4.01 -9.51
C MET A 237 1.07 -3.51 -8.05
N ILE A 238 2.15 -3.80 -7.32
CA ILE A 238 2.41 -3.13 -6.03
C ILE A 238 2.98 -1.74 -6.29
N MET A 239 3.65 -1.57 -7.44
CA MET A 239 3.99 -0.27 -7.99
C MET A 239 2.76 0.52 -8.40
N THR A 240 1.59 -0.01 -8.78
CA THR A 240 0.47 0.88 -9.12
C THR A 240 -0.15 1.50 -7.88
N THR A 241 -0.35 0.77 -6.79
CA THR A 241 -0.75 1.41 -5.52
C THR A 241 0.33 2.37 -5.00
N LEU A 242 1.61 2.00 -5.03
CA LEU A 242 2.68 2.85 -4.47
C LEU A 242 3.18 3.97 -5.41
N SER A 243 3.15 3.77 -6.72
CA SER A 243 3.51 4.80 -7.73
C SER A 243 2.38 5.78 -7.89
N VAL A 244 1.11 5.36 -7.90
CA VAL A 244 -0.04 6.29 -7.84
C VAL A 244 0.08 7.22 -6.62
N LEU A 245 0.50 6.68 -5.46
CA LEU A 245 0.78 7.48 -4.29
C LEU A 245 1.99 8.40 -4.46
N TYR A 246 3.02 7.98 -5.20
CA TYR A 246 4.12 8.86 -5.60
C TYR A 246 3.65 9.99 -6.55
N TYR A 247 2.61 9.77 -7.35
CA TYR A 247 1.98 10.78 -8.21
C TYR A 247 1.06 11.74 -7.44
N LEU A 248 0.53 11.33 -6.27
CA LEU A 248 -0.26 12.18 -5.37
C LEU A 248 0.62 13.05 -4.45
N LEU A 249 1.94 12.80 -4.42
CA LEU A 249 2.90 13.43 -3.52
C LEU A 249 3.73 14.55 -4.12
#